data_AF-A0A2S9GR09-F1
#
_entry.id   AF-A0A2S9GR09-F1
#
_cell.length_a   1.000
_cell.length_b   1.000
_cell.length_c   1.000
_cell.angle_alpha   90.00
_cell.angle_beta   90.00
_cell.angle_gamma   90.00
#
_symmetry.space_group_name_H-M   'P 1'
#
loop_
_entity.id
_entity.type
_entity.pdbx_description
1 polymer ?
#
loop_
_entity_poly.entity_id
_entity_poly.type
_entity_poly.pdbx_seq_one_letter_code
_entity_poly.pdbx_strand_id
1 'polypeptide(L)' 'GDTCPTFPGRRYEDWTLDDPAGMGVEAVRPIRDDIERRVRALLAELDVPARE' A
#
# COMPACT_ATOMS: atom_id res chain seq x y z
N GLY A 1 16.55 1.28 5.42
CA GLY A 1 15.74 2.39 4.88
C GLY A 1 15.75 3.47 5.91
N ASP A 2 16.30 4.63 5.55
CA ASP A 2 16.28 5.84 6.36
C ASP A 2 14.85 6.22 6.70
N THR A 3 14.61 6.47 7.97
CA THR A 3 13.33 6.91 8.51
C THR A 3 12.80 8.08 7.68
N CYS A 4 11.63 7.93 7.06
CA CYS A 4 10.98 9.04 6.38
C CYS A 4 10.69 10.13 7.43
N PRO A 5 11.11 11.39 7.21
CA PRO A 5 10.82 12.47 8.15
C PRO A 5 9.30 12.65 8.31
N THR A 6 8.86 12.71 9.57
CA THR A 6 7.46 12.93 9.92
C THR A 6 7.13 14.42 9.91
N PHE A 7 6.08 14.81 9.19
CA PHE A 7 5.62 16.18 9.02
C PHE A 7 4.32 16.40 9.81
N PRO A 8 4.18 17.53 10.54
CA PRO A 8 2.95 17.87 11.25
C PRO A 8 1.74 17.98 10.30
N GLY A 9 0.57 17.55 10.77
CA GLY A 9 -0.69 17.63 10.00
C GLY A 9 -0.81 16.61 8.86
N ARG A 10 0.12 15.66 8.75
CA ARG A 10 0.07 14.57 7.76
C ARG A 10 -0.37 13.27 8.41
N ARG A 11 -1.31 12.58 7.77
CA ARG A 11 -1.67 11.20 8.09
C ARG A 11 -0.66 10.28 7.40
N TYR A 12 -0.04 9.41 8.17
CA TYR A 12 0.90 8.40 7.69
C TYR A 12 0.23 7.03 7.74
N GLU A 13 0.32 6.30 6.64
CA GLU A 13 -0.09 4.90 6.56
C GLU A 13 1.17 4.04 6.51
N ASP A 14 1.29 3.12 7.45
CA ASP A 14 2.35 2.11 7.47
C ASP A 14 1.69 0.73 7.35
N TRP A 15 2.05 0.02 6.28
CA TRP A 15 1.51 -1.28 5.95
C TRP A 15 2.62 -2.31 5.99
N THR A 16 2.57 -3.20 6.96
CA THR A 16 3.42 -4.39 6.97
C THR A 16 2.99 -5.30 5.82
N LEU A 17 3.96 -5.62 4.96
CA LEU A 17 3.83 -6.46 3.77
C LEU A 17 5.05 -7.37 3.68
N ASP A 18 4.85 -8.59 3.18
CA ASP A 18 5.96 -9.50 2.92
C ASP A 18 6.80 -9.00 1.73
N ASP A 19 8.12 -9.18 1.80
CA ASP A 19 9.03 -8.81 0.72
C ASP A 19 8.93 -9.82 -0.44
N PRO A 20 8.47 -9.41 -1.64
CA PRO A 20 8.36 -10.30 -2.79
C PRO A 20 9.71 -10.61 -3.46
N ALA A 21 10.82 -10.00 -3.03
CA ALA A 21 12.11 -10.18 -3.68
C ALA A 21 12.54 -11.66 -3.75
N GLY A 22 12.85 -12.12 -4.97
CA GLY A 22 13.24 -13.52 -5.22
C GLY A 22 12.07 -14.51 -5.28
N MET A 23 10.83 -14.06 -5.10
CA MET A 23 9.65 -14.90 -5.25
C MET A 23 9.18 -14.99 -6.71
N GLY A 24 8.52 -16.10 -7.06
CA GLY A 24 7.82 -16.25 -8.33
C GLY A 24 6.52 -15.46 -8.39
N VAL A 25 6.04 -15.15 -9.60
CA VAL A 25 4.82 -14.33 -9.83
C VAL A 25 3.61 -14.78 -9.02
N GLU A 26 3.40 -16.09 -8.87
CA GLU A 26 2.26 -16.62 -8.13
C GLU A 26 2.28 -16.26 -6.64
N ALA A 27 3.46 -16.10 -6.05
CA ALA A 27 3.60 -15.63 -4.66
C ALA A 27 3.50 -14.09 -4.55
N VAL A 28 3.81 -13.36 -5.62
CA VAL A 28 3.71 -11.89 -5.68
C VAL A 28 2.27 -11.42 -5.86
N ARG A 29 1.47 -12.14 -6.66
CA ARG A 29 0.05 -11.82 -6.91
C ARG A 29 -0.76 -11.53 -5.64
N PRO A 30 -0.77 -12.39 -4.61
CA PRO A 30 -1.56 -12.11 -3.40
C PRO A 30 -1.08 -10.86 -2.66
N ILE A 31 0.23 -10.58 -2.63
CA ILE A 31 0.78 -9.36 -2.01
C ILE A 31 0.29 -8.12 -2.76
N ARG A 32 0.35 -8.15 -4.09
CA ARG A 32 -0.17 -7.07 -4.95
C ARG A 32 -1.67 -6.86 -4.74
N ASP A 33 -2.45 -7.93 -4.70
CA ASP A 33 -3.91 -7.85 -4.58
C ASP A 33 -4.32 -7.29 -3.20
N ASP A 34 -3.55 -7.58 -2.15
CA ASP A 34 -3.75 -6.96 -0.84
C ASP A 34 -3.42 -5.46 -0.86
N ILE A 35 -2.31 -5.06 -1.50
CA ILE A 35 -1.98 -3.63 -1.69
C ILE A 35 -3.10 -2.92 -2.47
N GLU A 36 -3.59 -3.52 -3.56
CA GLU A 36 -4.68 -2.92 -4.35
C GLU A 36 -5.92 -2.68 -3.50
N ARG A 37 -6.33 -3.68 -2.70
CA ARG A 37 -7.48 -3.56 -1.80
C ARG A 37 -7.30 -2.42 -0.78
N ARG A 38 -6.12 -2.32 -0.17
CA ARG A 38 -5.81 -1.26 0.82
C ARG A 38 -5.80 0.13 0.16
N VAL A 39 -5.22 0.25 -1.03
CA VAL A 39 -5.21 1.51 -1.80
C VAL A 39 -6.63 1.93 -2.18
N ARG A 40 -7.47 1.02 -2.68
CA ARG A 40 -8.87 1.34 -3.03
C ARG A 40 -9.67 1.80 -1.81
N ALA A 41 -9.48 1.17 -0.66
CA ALA A 41 -10.10 1.61 0.59
C ALA A 41 -9.64 3.02 0.99
N LEU A 42 -8.33 3.29 0.93
CA LEU A 42 -7.78 4.61 1.23
C LEU A 42 -8.31 5.70 0.28
N LEU A 43 -8.42 5.40 -1.02
CA LEU A 43 -8.99 6.33 -1.99
C LEU A 43 -10.45 6.67 -1.64
N ALA A 44 -11.24 5.68 -1.23
CA ALA A 44 -12.62 5.90 -0.79
C ALA A 44 -12.68 6.77 0.49
N GLU A 45 -11.79 6.55 1.45
CA GLU A 45 -11.70 7.39 2.66
C GLU A 45 -11.33 8.86 2.35
N LEU A 46 -10.58 9.07 1.27
CA LEU A 46 -10.15 10.40 0.82
C LEU A 46 -11.12 11.04 -0.18
N ASP A 47 -12.26 10.40 -0.47
CA ASP A 47 -13.24 10.81 -1.47
C ASP A 47 -12.63 11.00 -2.88
N VAL A 48 -11.63 10.16 -3.19
CA VAL A 48 -10.95 10.15 -4.49
C VAL A 48 -11.53 9.02 -5.34
N PRO A 49 -12.05 9.31 -6.55
CA PRO A 49 -12.58 8.27 -7.41
C PRO A 49 -11.46 7.36 -7.92
N ALA A 50 -11.57 6.06 -7.65
CA ALA A 50 -10.72 5.04 -8.26
C ALA A 50 -11.20 4.74 -9.68
N ARG A 51 -10.27 4.66 -10.64
CA ARG A 51 -10.57 4.18 -12.00
C ARG A 51 -10.54 2.65 -12.01
N GLU A 52 -11.37 2.06 -12.87
CA GLU A 52 -11.42 0.61 -13.12
C GLU A 52 -10.49 0.22 -14.27
#